data_AF-A0A2R6L313-F1
#
_entry.id   AF-A0A2R6L313-F1
#
_cell.length_a   1.000
_cell.length_b   1.000
_cell.length_c   1.000
_cell.angle_alpha   90.00
_cell.angle_beta   90.00
_cell.angle_gamma   90.00
#
_symmetry.space_group_name_H-M   'P 1'
#
loop_
_entity.id
_entity.type
_entity.pdbx_description
1 polymer ?
#
loop_
_entity_poly.entity_id
_entity_poly.type
_entity_poly.pdbx_seq_one_letter_code
_entity_poly.pdbx_strand_id
1 'polypeptide(L)'
;MSSTPISTTKANAPAAAARRFWPSPARELADNTHGPLTTFNDFEAPQSGERLDHVLVDGVAVDRFGVLADLDDRGRYPSDHFAVLADLTLGD
;
A
#
# COMPACT_ATOMS: atom_id res chain seq x y z
N MET A 1 -24.43 31.37 40.81
CA MET A 1 -24.19 30.19 39.95
C MET A 1 -23.21 30.62 38.87
N SER A 2 -21.92 30.33 39.07
CA SER A 2 -20.86 30.68 38.11
C SER A 2 -20.05 29.41 37.90
N SER A 3 -20.15 28.81 36.71
CA SER A 3 -19.44 27.60 36.34
C SER A 3 -18.16 28.01 35.61
N THR A 4 -17.01 27.72 36.20
CA THR A 4 -15.71 27.82 35.54
C THR A 4 -15.54 26.63 34.58
N PRO A 5 -15.11 26.82 33.32
CA PRO A 5 -14.77 25.68 32.47
C PRO A 5 -13.39 25.13 32.87
N ILE A 6 -13.31 23.80 32.99
CA ILE A 6 -12.05 23.07 33.14
C ILE A 6 -11.36 23.08 31.77
N SER A 7 -10.22 23.75 31.67
CA SER A 7 -9.33 23.69 30.52
C SER A 7 -8.52 22.40 30.58
N THR A 8 -8.90 21.40 29.79
CA THR A 8 -8.09 20.19 29.62
C THR A 8 -6.95 20.52 28.64
N THR A 9 -5.80 20.89 29.18
CA THR A 9 -4.56 20.95 28.41
C THR A 9 -4.20 19.52 28.00
N LYS A 10 -4.16 19.25 26.69
CA LYS A 10 -3.69 17.99 26.12
C LYS A 10 -2.19 17.89 26.42
N ALA A 11 -1.82 17.02 27.35
CA ALA A 11 -0.41 16.76 27.66
C ALA A 11 0.30 16.24 26.39
N ASN A 12 1.40 16.91 26.01
CA ASN A 12 2.36 16.39 25.04
C ASN A 12 3.07 15.18 25.68
N ALA A 13 2.57 13.98 25.40
CA ALA A 13 3.36 12.77 25.60
C ALA A 13 4.28 12.59 24.39
N PRO A 14 5.58 12.30 24.55
CA PRO A 14 6.40 11.89 23.43
C PRO A 14 5.80 10.57 22.91
N ALA A 15 5.42 10.54 21.63
CA ALA A 15 5.00 9.32 20.98
C ALA A 15 6.21 8.38 20.88
N ALA A 16 6.47 7.62 21.95
CA ALA A 16 7.28 6.42 21.86
C ALA A 16 6.64 5.53 20.81
N ALA A 17 7.34 5.36 19.69
CA ALA A 17 6.88 4.62 18.52
C ALA A 17 6.30 3.27 18.95
N ALA A 18 4.99 3.13 18.82
CA ALA A 18 4.35 1.83 18.90
C ALA A 18 5.01 0.98 17.80
N ARG A 19 5.85 0.03 18.21
CA ARG A 19 6.45 -0.92 17.28
C ARG A 19 5.30 -1.64 16.59
N ARG A 20 5.09 -1.35 15.30
CA ARG A 20 4.11 -2.05 14.48
C ARG A 20 4.61 -3.50 14.38
N PHE A 21 3.90 -4.43 15.02
CA PHE A 21 4.27 -5.85 15.07
C PHE A 21 4.13 -6.55 13.71
N TRP A 22 3.61 -5.86 12.68
CA TRP A 22 3.32 -6.42 11.37
C TRP A 22 3.91 -5.55 10.25
N PRO A 23 4.58 -6.15 9.24
CA PRO A 23 5.01 -5.46 8.03
C PRO A 23 3.85 -4.71 7.35
N SER A 24 4.13 -3.54 6.79
CA SER A 24 3.11 -2.68 6.20
C SER A 24 2.92 -2.98 4.70
N PRO A 25 1.70 -2.87 4.14
CA PRO A 25 1.48 -3.09 2.71
C PRO A 25 2.18 -2.01 1.87
N ALA A 26 3.08 -2.40 0.96
CA ALA A 26 3.89 -1.47 0.18
C ALA A 26 3.05 -0.46 -0.61
N ARG A 27 1.94 -0.91 -1.22
CA ARG A 27 1.05 -0.03 -1.99
C ARG A 27 0.41 1.09 -1.15
N GLU A 28 0.15 0.84 0.13
CA GLU A 28 -0.42 1.86 1.04
C GLU A 28 0.63 2.88 1.49
N LEU A 29 1.91 2.51 1.40
CA LEU A 29 3.04 3.37 1.74
C LEU A 29 3.63 4.08 0.52
N ALA A 30 3.26 3.68 -0.70
CA ALA A 30 3.88 4.17 -1.91
C ALA A 30 3.50 5.63 -2.21
N ASP A 31 4.50 6.45 -2.50
CA ASP A 31 4.28 7.85 -2.91
C ASP A 31 3.51 7.96 -4.23
N ASN A 32 3.74 6.98 -5.13
CA ASN A 32 3.07 6.92 -6.42
C ASN A 32 2.57 5.51 -6.71
N THR A 33 1.33 5.40 -7.20
CA THR A 33 0.73 4.13 -7.60
C THR A 33 0.35 4.12 -9.09
N HIS A 34 0.51 2.97 -9.74
CA HIS A 34 0.18 2.78 -11.15
C HIS A 34 -0.60 1.47 -11.39
N GLY A 35 -1.43 1.47 -12.43
CA GLY A 35 -2.21 0.30 -12.86
C GLY A 35 -3.53 0.12 -12.11
N PRO A 36 -4.22 -1.01 -12.35
CA PRO A 36 -5.53 -1.29 -11.75
C PRO A 36 -5.45 -1.48 -10.22
N LEU A 37 -6.62 -1.44 -9.58
CA LEU A 37 -6.74 -1.73 -8.14
C LEU A 37 -6.57 -3.23 -7.82
N THR A 38 -7.13 -4.07 -8.70
CA THR A 38 -7.07 -5.54 -8.63
C THR A 38 -5.74 -6.07 -9.14
N THR A 39 -5.37 -7.27 -8.70
CA THR A 39 -4.24 -8.03 -9.25
C THR A 39 -4.70 -9.31 -9.95
N PHE A 40 -6.00 -9.53 -10.11
CA PHE A 40 -6.56 -10.72 -10.74
C PHE A 40 -7.26 -10.39 -12.05
N ASN A 41 -7.04 -11.21 -13.08
CA ASN A 41 -7.58 -11.03 -14.43
C ASN A 41 -8.19 -12.29 -15.07
N ASP A 42 -7.95 -13.48 -14.51
CA ASP A 42 -8.49 -14.76 -14.99
C ASP A 42 -8.21 -15.05 -16.48
N PHE A 43 -7.12 -14.51 -17.02
CA PHE A 43 -6.76 -14.51 -18.45
C PHE A 43 -7.73 -13.75 -19.39
N GLU A 44 -8.77 -13.09 -18.87
CA GLU A 44 -9.79 -12.41 -19.67
C GLU A 44 -9.74 -10.88 -19.56
N ALA A 45 -9.91 -10.35 -18.35
CA ALA A 45 -10.02 -8.92 -18.08
C ALA A 45 -9.78 -8.65 -16.59
N PRO A 46 -9.37 -7.42 -16.19
CA PRO A 46 -9.24 -7.07 -14.78
C PRO A 46 -10.55 -7.35 -14.00
N GLN A 47 -10.49 -8.23 -13.01
CA GLN A 47 -11.65 -8.62 -12.22
C GLN A 47 -11.85 -7.66 -11.05
N SER A 48 -13.05 -7.10 -10.92
CA SER A 48 -13.38 -6.21 -9.79
C SER A 48 -13.35 -6.98 -8.47
N GLY A 49 -12.66 -6.45 -7.47
CA GLY A 49 -12.56 -7.12 -6.17
C GLY A 49 -11.35 -6.63 -5.37
N GLU A 50 -11.03 -7.38 -4.32
CA GLU A 50 -9.86 -7.11 -3.49
C GLU A 50 -8.58 -7.53 -4.21
N ARG A 51 -7.49 -6.82 -3.91
CA ARG A 51 -6.15 -7.18 -4.34
C ARG A 51 -5.74 -8.46 -3.63
N LEU A 52 -5.34 -9.48 -4.39
CA LEU A 52 -4.92 -10.78 -3.85
C LEU A 52 -3.41 -10.83 -3.61
N ASP A 53 -2.65 -10.08 -4.40
CA ASP A 53 -1.18 -10.09 -4.40
C ASP A 53 -0.64 -8.88 -3.64
N HIS A 54 0.15 -9.15 -2.59
CA HIS A 54 0.67 -8.13 -1.70
C HIS A 54 2.20 -8.21 -1.58
N VAL A 55 2.84 -7.05 -1.55
CA VAL A 55 4.21 -6.88 -1.07
C VAL A 55 4.12 -6.24 0.30
N LEU A 56 4.69 -6.88 1.32
CA LEU A 56 4.77 -6.34 2.67
C LEU A 56 6.21 -5.90 2.96
N VAL A 57 6.36 -4.72 3.56
CA VAL A 57 7.66 -4.10 3.83
C VAL A 57 7.77 -3.64 5.28
N ASP A 58 8.99 -3.62 5.81
CA ASP A 58 9.30 -3.06 7.12
C ASP A 58 10.65 -2.33 7.07
N GLY A 59 10.69 -1.10 7.59
CA GLY A 59 11.91 -0.30 7.67
C GLY A 59 12.49 0.19 6.33
N VAL A 60 11.74 0.16 5.22
CA VAL A 60 12.18 0.68 3.91
C VAL A 60 11.15 1.65 3.32
N ALA A 61 11.63 2.62 2.54
CA ALA A 61 10.76 3.54 1.82
C ALA A 61 10.22 2.88 0.54
N VAL A 62 8.99 3.24 0.15
CA VAL A 62 8.35 2.74 -1.06
C VAL A 62 8.12 3.92 -2.00
N ASP A 63 8.97 4.05 -3.02
CA ASP A 63 8.91 5.19 -3.94
C ASP A 63 7.75 5.03 -4.93
N ARG A 64 7.53 3.79 -5.40
CA ARG A 64 6.49 3.46 -6.39
C ARG A 64 5.90 2.07 -6.14
N PHE A 65 4.62 1.92 -6.48
CA PHE A 65 3.97 0.61 -6.57
C PHE A 65 3.17 0.52 -7.87
N GLY A 66 3.41 -0.53 -8.67
CA GLY A 66 2.72 -0.78 -9.94
C GLY A 66 2.03 -2.13 -9.97
N VAL A 67 0.82 -2.17 -10.52
CA VAL A 67 0.19 -3.39 -11.02
C VAL A 67 0.36 -3.41 -12.54
N LEU A 68 1.11 -4.38 -13.06
CA LEU A 68 1.51 -4.44 -14.47
C LEU A 68 0.46 -5.22 -15.27
N ALA A 69 -0.37 -4.49 -16.01
CA ALA A 69 -1.53 -5.02 -16.75
C ALA A 69 -1.25 -5.15 -18.27
N ASP A 70 0.01 -5.24 -18.64
CA ASP A 70 0.47 -5.37 -20.02
C ASP A 70 0.03 -6.69 -20.65
N LEU A 71 -0.25 -6.65 -21.95
CA LEU A 71 -0.53 -7.82 -22.78
C LEU A 71 0.75 -8.26 -23.50
N ASP A 72 0.86 -9.56 -23.76
CA ASP A 72 1.90 -10.11 -24.62
C ASP A 72 1.74 -9.64 -26.09
N ASP A 73 2.70 -10.01 -26.95
CA ASP A 73 2.68 -9.69 -28.38
C ASP A 73 1.49 -10.28 -29.16
N ARG A 74 0.74 -11.20 -28.53
CA ARG A 74 -0.49 -11.82 -29.06
C ARG A 74 -1.74 -11.19 -28.47
N GLY A 75 -1.62 -10.15 -27.65
CA GLY A 75 -2.74 -9.47 -27.00
C GLY A 75 -3.35 -10.26 -25.84
N ARG A 76 -2.57 -11.11 -25.16
CA ARG A 76 -3.06 -11.95 -24.04
C ARG A 76 -2.34 -11.62 -22.74
N TYR A 77 -3.01 -11.83 -21.61
CA TYR A 77 -2.35 -11.74 -20.31
C TYR A 77 -1.35 -12.89 -20.13
N PRO A 78 -0.13 -12.63 -19.65
CA PRO A 78 0.87 -13.67 -19.40
C PRO A 78 0.49 -14.66 -18.28
N SER A 79 -0.34 -14.23 -17.32
CA SER A 79 -0.88 -15.01 -16.19
C SER A 79 -2.29 -14.52 -15.85
N ASP A 80 -3.08 -15.35 -15.15
CA ASP A 80 -4.36 -15.00 -14.51
C ASP A 80 -4.22 -13.94 -13.39
N HIS A 81 -2.99 -13.67 -12.95
CA HIS A 81 -2.64 -12.58 -12.05
C HIS A 81 -1.77 -11.52 -12.74
N PHE A 82 -1.97 -10.26 -12.38
CA PHE A 82 -1.06 -9.17 -12.72
C PHE A 82 0.14 -9.17 -11.79
N ALA A 83 1.34 -9.02 -12.38
CA ALA A 83 2.53 -8.84 -11.58
C ALA A 83 2.45 -7.52 -10.80
N VAL A 84 2.95 -7.55 -9.56
CA VAL A 84 3.14 -6.36 -8.74
C VAL A 84 4.62 -5.97 -8.72
N LEU A 85 4.89 -4.68 -8.87
CA LEU A 85 6.21 -4.09 -8.78
C LEU A 85 6.23 -3.10 -7.62
N ALA A 86 7.19 -3.24 -6.71
CA ALA A 86 7.47 -2.25 -5.68
C ALA A 86 8.90 -1.74 -5.89
N ASP A 87 9.03 -0.42 -6.03
CA ASP A 87 10.31 0.27 -6.11
C ASP A 87 10.66 0.79 -4.71
N LEU A 88 11.82 0.37 -4.21
CA LEU A 88 12.19 0.52 -2.81
C LEU A 88 13.53 1.23 -2.69
N THR A 89 13.59 2.21 -1.81
CA THR A 89 14.85 2.82 -1.38
C THR A 89 15.25 2.26 -0.01
N LEU A 90 16.46 1.70 0.05
CA LEU A 90 17.09 1.32 1.32
C LEU A 90 17.72 2.58 1.93
N GLY A 91 17.49 2.78 3.23
CA GLY A 91 18.25 3.80 3.97
C GLY A 91 19.74 3.44 4.00
N ASP A 92 20.58 4.45 4.27
CA ASP A 92 22.02 4.27 4.50
C ASP A 92 22.32 3.37 5.70
#